data_AF-A0A924YPZ1-F1
#
_entry.id   AF-A0A924YPZ1-F1
#
_cell.length_a   1.000
_cell.length_b   1.000
_cell.length_c   1.000
_cell.angle_alpha   90.00
_cell.angle_beta   90.00
_cell.angle_gamma   90.00
#
_symmetry.space_group_name_H-M   'P 1'
#
loop_
_entity.id
_entity.type
_entity.pdbx_description
1 polymer ?
#
loop_
_entity_poly.entity_id
_entity_poly.type
_entity_poly.pdbx_seq_one_letter_code
_entity_poly.pdbx_strand_id
1 'polypeptide(L)'
;MRTSIIGKLALVAAVLIVGSVDQAMAQGRGGRGGQGGLQIGAGGGGQQNQQAMQQAIQRITQQLQEGEKVFQEAAEKAEEVRQEWQKVDGVHKTNLRELAQAKKNAEEEAKNLPELKTAKDNLEALRGELAEVRKKVIETLKAENENYQKAVKVHEETLTEQKANSGSGVSADTRRALAKKVSDADKSRKTIEDVVMADNSEAKELNQKIKEATAELGAASKKKAEAIESDPTLSSAKVAFQRSRDDLKKAKADLDQASGEANRIRSAMLALTNQRVSIQNQQQQQQRQQQQQQGNGYGR
;
A
#
# COMPACT_ATOMS: atom_id res chain seq x y z
N MET A 1 -27.16 -16.29 14.21
CA MET A 1 -27.23 -17.76 14.09
C MET A 1 -26.21 -18.36 13.09
N ARG A 2 -24.99 -17.80 12.92
CA ARG A 2 -24.01 -18.29 11.89
C ARG A 2 -22.71 -18.91 12.46
N THR A 3 -22.52 -18.94 13.77
CA THR A 3 -21.35 -19.51 14.45
C THR A 3 -21.36 -21.05 14.56
N SER A 4 -22.50 -21.69 14.31
CA SER A 4 -22.74 -23.13 14.49
C SER A 4 -22.12 -24.02 13.39
N ILE A 5 -21.89 -23.49 12.18
CA ILE A 5 -21.48 -24.29 11.01
C ILE A 5 -19.95 -24.39 10.89
N ILE A 6 -19.22 -23.33 11.24
CA ILE A 6 -17.74 -23.32 11.23
C ILE A 6 -17.19 -24.33 12.25
N GLY A 7 -17.81 -24.42 13.44
CA GLY A 7 -17.45 -25.41 14.44
C GLY A 7 -17.70 -26.86 13.99
N LYS A 8 -18.77 -27.11 13.23
CA LYS A 8 -19.10 -28.45 12.70
C LYS A 8 -18.18 -28.88 11.56
N LEU A 9 -17.83 -27.99 10.64
CA LEU A 9 -16.89 -28.27 9.56
C LEU A 9 -15.45 -28.46 10.08
N ALA A 10 -15.03 -27.67 11.07
CA ALA A 10 -13.75 -27.87 11.75
C ALA A 10 -13.69 -29.20 12.51
N LEU A 11 -14.81 -29.63 13.14
CA LEU A 11 -14.90 -30.92 13.81
C LEU A 11 -14.82 -32.09 12.83
N VAL A 12 -15.47 -32.01 11.66
CA VAL A 12 -15.40 -33.05 10.63
C VAL A 12 -14.03 -33.10 9.95
N ALA A 13 -13.42 -31.94 9.67
CA ALA A 13 -12.04 -31.86 9.21
C ALA A 13 -11.05 -32.40 10.26
N ALA A 14 -11.27 -32.12 11.54
CA ALA A 14 -10.47 -32.69 12.64
C ALA A 14 -10.68 -34.20 12.77
N VAL A 15 -11.89 -34.72 12.58
CA VAL A 15 -12.16 -36.17 12.59
C VAL A 15 -11.50 -36.86 11.39
N LEU A 16 -11.49 -36.23 10.21
CA LEU A 16 -10.78 -36.72 9.03
C LEU A 16 -9.24 -36.68 9.19
N ILE A 17 -8.70 -35.71 9.94
CA ILE A 17 -7.26 -35.56 10.19
C ILE A 17 -6.80 -36.47 11.34
N VAL A 18 -7.56 -36.56 12.44
CA VAL A 18 -7.20 -37.37 13.63
C VAL A 18 -7.37 -38.87 13.36
N GLY A 19 -8.29 -39.28 12.47
CA GLY A 19 -8.42 -40.68 12.05
C GLY A 19 -7.25 -41.22 11.22
N SER A 20 -6.27 -40.37 10.85
CA SER A 20 -5.08 -40.77 10.07
C SER A 20 -3.83 -41.01 10.91
N VAL A 21 -3.90 -40.83 12.23
CA VAL A 21 -2.77 -41.02 13.15
C VAL A 21 -3.22 -41.79 14.40
N ASP A 22 -3.46 -43.10 14.27
CA ASP A 22 -2.89 -44.13 15.15
C ASP A 22 -3.47 -45.52 14.87
N GLN A 23 -2.60 -46.53 15.00
CA GLN A 23 -2.77 -47.98 14.79
C GLN A 23 -2.39 -48.55 13.41
N ALA A 24 -1.13 -48.38 13.01
CA ALA A 24 -0.48 -49.37 12.14
C ALA A 24 1.06 -49.47 12.27
N MET A 25 1.72 -48.74 13.20
CA MET A 25 3.17 -48.81 13.34
C MET A 25 3.62 -48.83 14.81
N ALA A 26 3.19 -49.86 15.53
CA ALA A 26 3.77 -50.24 16.81
C ALA A 26 4.20 -51.72 16.76
N GLN A 27 5.17 -52.02 15.89
CA GLN A 27 6.05 -53.19 16.00
C GLN A 27 7.15 -53.06 14.93
N GLY A 28 8.39 -52.79 15.34
CA GLY A 28 9.54 -52.85 14.44
C GLY A 28 10.61 -51.78 14.61
N ARG A 29 11.06 -51.48 15.84
CA ARG A 29 12.35 -50.83 16.03
C ARG A 29 13.09 -51.40 17.24
N GLY A 30 14.14 -52.19 16.96
CA GLY A 30 15.16 -52.58 17.93
C GLY A 30 15.97 -53.81 17.52
N GLY A 31 17.28 -53.64 17.29
CA GLY A 31 18.27 -54.64 17.74
C GLY A 31 18.81 -55.69 16.76
N ARG A 32 19.84 -55.31 16.01
CA ARG A 32 21.10 -56.03 15.69
C ARG A 32 21.35 -57.38 16.43
N GLY A 33 21.67 -58.45 15.69
CA GLY A 33 22.34 -59.65 16.24
C GLY A 33 22.03 -60.94 15.47
N GLY A 34 23.06 -61.65 15.01
CA GLY A 34 22.90 -62.88 14.24
C GLY A 34 22.55 -64.12 15.08
N GLN A 35 22.09 -65.13 14.34
CA GLN A 35 22.16 -66.56 14.64
C GLN A 35 21.31 -67.09 15.81
N GLY A 36 20.16 -67.67 15.46
CA GLY A 36 19.34 -68.47 16.38
C GLY A 36 17.99 -68.76 15.74
N GLY A 37 17.81 -69.99 15.25
CA GLY A 37 16.63 -70.40 14.50
C GLY A 37 15.34 -70.16 15.27
N LEU A 38 14.44 -69.40 14.66
CA LEU A 38 13.01 -69.48 14.92
C LEU A 38 12.34 -69.69 13.57
N GLN A 39 11.97 -70.94 13.34
CA GLN A 39 11.09 -71.38 12.27
C GLN A 39 9.76 -70.66 12.47
N ILE A 40 9.59 -69.51 11.80
CA ILE A 40 8.31 -68.83 11.72
C ILE A 40 7.40 -69.74 10.90
N GLY A 41 6.47 -70.39 11.59
CA GLY A 41 5.46 -71.24 11.00
C GLY A 41 4.77 -70.54 9.84
N ALA A 42 4.92 -71.12 8.65
CA ALA A 42 4.07 -70.84 7.51
C ALA A 42 2.70 -71.45 7.77
N GLY A 43 1.68 -70.61 7.96
CA GLY A 43 0.29 -71.05 8.07
C GLY A 43 -0.52 -70.25 9.08
N GLY A 44 -1.13 -69.15 8.64
CA GLY A 44 -2.18 -68.47 9.42
C GLY A 44 -2.31 -66.96 9.19
N GLY A 45 -1.20 -66.22 9.03
CA GLY A 45 -1.22 -64.75 8.97
C GLY A 45 -1.72 -64.13 7.66
N GLY A 46 -1.72 -64.90 6.56
CA GLY A 46 -2.06 -64.38 5.22
C GLY A 46 -3.53 -64.00 5.04
N GLN A 47 -4.46 -64.80 5.58
CA GLN A 47 -5.90 -64.51 5.48
C GLN A 47 -6.32 -63.36 6.40
N GLN A 48 -5.76 -63.28 7.61
CA GLN A 48 -6.07 -62.23 8.57
C GLN A 48 -5.56 -60.85 8.09
N ASN A 49 -4.36 -60.80 7.50
CA ASN A 49 -3.81 -59.58 6.91
C ASN A 49 -4.59 -59.15 5.64
N GLN A 50 -5.07 -60.10 4.84
CA GLN A 50 -5.86 -59.82 3.65
C GLN A 50 -7.25 -59.26 3.99
N GLN A 51 -7.89 -59.78 5.04
CA GLN A 51 -9.15 -59.23 5.56
C GLN A 51 -8.96 -57.83 6.15
N ALA A 52 -7.88 -57.58 6.90
CA ALA A 52 -7.57 -56.25 7.44
C ALA A 52 -7.35 -55.20 6.34
N MET A 53 -6.62 -55.55 5.27
CA MET A 53 -6.44 -54.66 4.12
C MET A 53 -7.75 -54.35 3.38
N GLN A 54 -8.65 -55.34 3.22
CA GLN A 54 -9.97 -55.09 2.61
C GLN A 54 -10.83 -54.14 3.46
N GLN A 55 -10.83 -54.32 4.79
CA GLN A 55 -11.53 -53.41 5.71
C GLN A 55 -10.95 -51.99 5.65
N ALA A 56 -9.62 -51.85 5.57
CA ALA A 56 -8.96 -50.55 5.41
C ALA A 56 -9.37 -49.85 4.10
N ILE A 57 -9.44 -50.57 2.98
CA ILE A 57 -9.91 -50.02 1.70
C ILE A 57 -11.37 -49.54 1.80
N GLN A 58 -12.25 -50.31 2.45
CA GLN A 58 -13.65 -49.93 2.63
C GLN A 58 -13.79 -48.67 3.49
N ARG A 59 -13.04 -48.57 4.59
CA ARG A 59 -13.02 -47.37 5.46
C ARG A 59 -12.52 -46.14 4.71
N ILE A 60 -11.40 -46.25 3.97
CA ILE A 60 -10.89 -45.13 3.16
C ILE A 60 -11.91 -44.74 2.08
N THR A 61 -12.61 -45.71 1.48
CA THR A 61 -13.63 -45.43 0.47
C THR A 61 -14.81 -44.64 1.06
N GLN A 62 -15.27 -44.98 2.27
CA GLN A 62 -16.30 -44.22 2.99
C GLN A 62 -15.80 -42.80 3.33
N GLN A 63 -14.58 -42.67 3.86
CA GLN A 63 -13.98 -41.37 4.15
C GLN A 63 -13.81 -40.49 2.91
N LEU A 64 -13.51 -41.07 1.75
CA LEU A 64 -13.46 -40.35 0.48
C LEU A 64 -14.83 -39.85 0.04
N GLN A 65 -15.89 -40.65 0.20
CA GLN A 65 -17.28 -40.25 -0.11
C GLN A 65 -17.78 -39.13 0.81
N GLU A 66 -17.48 -39.22 2.12
CA GLU A 66 -17.78 -38.16 3.08
C GLU A 66 -16.95 -36.90 2.79
N GLY A 67 -15.65 -37.08 2.51
CA GLY A 67 -14.74 -36.01 2.13
C GLY A 67 -15.19 -35.27 0.87
N GLU A 68 -15.75 -35.97 -0.11
CA GLU A 68 -16.27 -35.38 -1.35
C GLU A 68 -17.48 -34.48 -1.10
N LYS A 69 -18.41 -34.89 -0.22
CA LYS A 69 -19.54 -34.04 0.20
C LYS A 69 -19.05 -32.78 0.91
N VAL A 70 -18.16 -32.95 1.89
CA VAL A 70 -17.58 -31.82 2.66
C VAL A 70 -16.77 -30.89 1.75
N PHE A 71 -16.07 -31.44 0.76
CA PHE A 71 -15.34 -30.65 -0.23
C PHE A 71 -16.28 -29.83 -1.11
N GLN A 72 -17.38 -30.41 -1.59
CA GLN A 72 -18.39 -29.68 -2.37
C GLN A 72 -18.97 -28.52 -1.56
N GLU A 73 -19.40 -28.77 -0.31
CA GLU A 73 -19.91 -27.71 0.58
C GLU A 73 -18.87 -26.60 0.83
N ALA A 74 -17.61 -26.97 1.06
CA ALA A 74 -16.53 -26.00 1.27
C ALA A 74 -16.19 -25.21 -0.01
N ALA A 75 -16.26 -25.85 -1.18
CA ALA A 75 -16.03 -25.22 -2.47
C ALA A 75 -17.15 -24.24 -2.84
N GLU A 76 -18.41 -24.62 -2.62
CA GLU A 76 -19.58 -23.74 -2.80
C GLU A 76 -19.47 -22.51 -1.90
N LYS A 77 -19.17 -22.71 -0.61
CA LYS A 77 -18.96 -21.60 0.33
C LYS A 77 -17.80 -20.69 -0.08
N ALA A 78 -16.70 -21.24 -0.56
CA ALA A 78 -15.58 -20.44 -1.05
C ALA A 78 -15.96 -19.59 -2.27
N GLU A 79 -16.83 -20.10 -3.13
CA GLU A 79 -17.36 -19.36 -4.28
C GLU A 79 -18.35 -18.26 -3.85
N GLU A 80 -19.26 -18.53 -2.91
CA GLU A 80 -20.15 -17.52 -2.34
C GLU A 80 -19.36 -16.35 -1.73
N VAL A 81 -18.35 -16.66 -0.92
CA VAL A 81 -17.50 -15.65 -0.29
C VAL A 81 -16.66 -14.90 -1.33
N ARG A 82 -16.23 -15.55 -2.41
CA ARG A 82 -15.54 -14.90 -3.53
C ARG A 82 -16.43 -13.87 -4.22
N GLN A 83 -17.68 -14.22 -4.50
CA GLN A 83 -18.64 -13.29 -5.10
C GLN A 83 -18.92 -12.10 -4.19
N GLU A 84 -19.04 -12.33 -2.88
CA GLU A 84 -19.20 -11.25 -1.91
C GLU A 84 -17.97 -10.35 -1.86
N TRP A 85 -16.77 -10.92 -1.81
CA TRP A 85 -15.52 -10.16 -1.87
C TRP A 85 -15.43 -9.31 -3.15
N GLN A 86 -15.82 -9.85 -4.31
CA GLN A 86 -15.84 -9.10 -5.58
C GLN A 86 -16.82 -7.92 -5.55
N LYS A 87 -18.01 -8.10 -4.95
CA LYS A 87 -18.98 -7.02 -4.77
C LYS A 87 -18.42 -5.93 -3.88
N VAL A 88 -17.85 -6.29 -2.73
CA VAL A 88 -17.25 -5.35 -1.78
C VAL A 88 -16.04 -4.63 -2.39
N ASP A 89 -15.20 -5.31 -3.17
CA ASP A 89 -14.11 -4.70 -3.93
C ASP A 89 -14.62 -3.67 -4.96
N GLY A 90 -15.70 -3.99 -5.67
CA GLY A 90 -16.38 -3.05 -6.58
C GLY A 90 -16.89 -1.80 -5.88
N VAL A 91 -17.53 -1.95 -4.70
CA VAL A 91 -17.96 -0.83 -3.86
C VAL A 91 -16.77 -0.01 -3.39
N HIS A 92 -15.70 -0.65 -2.90
CA HIS A 92 -14.50 0.04 -2.43
C HIS A 92 -13.83 0.87 -3.54
N LYS A 93 -13.73 0.33 -4.77
CA LYS A 93 -13.21 1.06 -5.94
C LYS A 93 -14.07 2.26 -6.31
N THR A 94 -15.39 2.14 -6.17
CA THR A 94 -16.32 3.25 -6.40
C THR A 94 -16.13 4.34 -5.35
N ASN A 95 -16.12 3.98 -4.07
CA ASN A 95 -15.91 4.91 -2.96
C ASN A 95 -14.52 5.58 -3.03
N LEU A 96 -13.49 4.90 -3.52
CA LEU A 96 -12.18 5.48 -3.75
C LEU A 96 -12.22 6.59 -4.83
N ARG A 97 -12.95 6.38 -5.93
CA ARG A 97 -13.14 7.39 -6.97
C ARG A 97 -13.96 8.57 -6.46
N GLU A 98 -15.04 8.30 -5.74
CA GLU A 98 -15.88 9.33 -5.12
C GLU A 98 -15.10 10.17 -4.11
N LEU A 99 -14.25 9.56 -3.28
CA LEU A 99 -13.37 10.28 -2.37
C LEU A 99 -12.40 11.19 -3.11
N ALA A 100 -11.78 10.70 -4.20
CA ALA A 100 -10.88 11.51 -5.02
C ALA A 100 -11.61 12.69 -5.67
N GLN A 101 -12.83 12.47 -6.17
CA GLN A 101 -13.64 13.52 -6.77
C GLN A 101 -14.12 14.55 -5.74
N ALA A 102 -14.60 14.11 -4.58
CA ALA A 102 -15.03 15.00 -3.50
C ALA A 102 -13.85 15.86 -3.00
N LYS A 103 -12.65 15.27 -2.88
CA LYS A 103 -11.45 16.02 -2.54
C LYS A 103 -11.13 17.09 -3.57
N LYS A 104 -11.19 16.75 -4.86
CA LYS A 104 -10.96 17.72 -5.95
C LYS A 104 -11.98 18.85 -5.91
N ASN A 105 -13.26 18.53 -5.73
CA ASN A 105 -14.33 19.53 -5.68
C ASN A 105 -14.15 20.48 -4.49
N ALA A 106 -13.93 19.94 -3.28
CA ALA A 106 -13.67 20.74 -2.09
C ALA A 106 -12.45 21.66 -2.26
N GLU A 107 -11.37 21.17 -2.88
CA GLU A 107 -10.20 21.99 -3.18
C GLU A 107 -10.48 23.10 -4.20
N GLU A 108 -11.26 22.84 -5.24
CA GLU A 108 -11.62 23.84 -6.25
C GLU A 108 -12.57 24.90 -5.69
N GLU A 109 -13.60 24.49 -4.95
CA GLU A 109 -14.51 25.43 -4.28
C GLU A 109 -13.76 26.33 -3.29
N ALA A 110 -12.89 25.75 -2.47
CA ALA A 110 -12.13 26.50 -1.49
C ALA A 110 -11.07 27.43 -2.11
N LYS A 111 -10.50 27.08 -3.28
CA LYS A 111 -9.61 27.99 -4.04
C LYS A 111 -10.35 29.20 -4.59
N ASN A 112 -11.64 29.05 -4.88
CA ASN A 112 -12.49 30.08 -5.48
C ASN A 112 -13.25 30.91 -4.44
N LEU A 113 -12.91 30.78 -3.15
CA LEU A 113 -13.49 31.63 -2.11
C LEU A 113 -13.30 33.13 -2.45
N PRO A 114 -14.38 33.92 -2.49
CA PRO A 114 -14.30 35.34 -2.83
C PRO A 114 -13.31 36.10 -1.94
N GLU A 115 -13.30 35.80 -0.64
CA GLU A 115 -12.42 36.44 0.34
C GLU A 115 -10.93 36.22 0.02
N LEU A 116 -10.56 35.03 -0.49
CA LEU A 116 -9.18 34.74 -0.88
C LEU A 116 -8.77 35.51 -2.13
N LYS A 117 -9.68 35.63 -3.09
CA LYS A 117 -9.46 36.43 -4.30
C LYS A 117 -9.31 37.90 -3.93
N THR A 118 -10.26 38.45 -3.18
CA THR A 118 -10.23 39.85 -2.73
C THR A 118 -8.97 40.16 -1.95
N ALA A 119 -8.54 39.29 -1.01
CA ALA A 119 -7.31 39.52 -0.26
C ALA A 119 -6.05 39.49 -1.13
N LYS A 120 -5.99 38.63 -2.15
CA LYS A 120 -4.88 38.61 -3.12
C LYS A 120 -4.86 39.87 -3.98
N ASP A 121 -6.01 40.22 -4.56
CA ASP A 121 -6.15 41.38 -5.43
C ASP A 121 -5.80 42.66 -4.66
N ASN A 122 -6.23 42.79 -3.41
CA ASN A 122 -5.90 43.92 -2.53
C ASN A 122 -4.39 44.00 -2.22
N LEU A 123 -3.76 42.87 -1.88
CA LEU A 123 -2.32 42.84 -1.61
C LEU A 123 -1.49 43.16 -2.87
N GLU A 124 -1.92 42.70 -4.04
CA GLU A 124 -1.28 43.00 -5.32
C GLU A 124 -1.43 44.48 -5.68
N ALA A 125 -2.62 45.06 -5.51
CA ALA A 125 -2.85 46.49 -5.71
C ALA A 125 -1.95 47.36 -4.83
N LEU A 126 -1.89 47.07 -3.52
CA LEU A 126 -1.03 47.82 -2.58
C LEU A 126 0.47 47.68 -2.90
N ARG A 127 0.91 46.51 -3.39
CA ARG A 127 2.29 46.33 -3.87
C ARG A 127 2.57 47.14 -5.14
N GLY A 128 1.59 47.24 -6.03
CA GLY A 128 1.64 48.12 -7.20
C GLY A 128 1.77 49.59 -6.79
N GLU A 129 0.94 50.05 -5.86
CA GLU A 129 1.01 51.40 -5.31
C GLU A 129 2.38 51.69 -4.68
N LEU A 130 2.93 50.77 -3.87
CA LEU A 130 4.26 50.93 -3.27
C LEU A 130 5.37 51.00 -4.33
N ALA A 131 5.24 50.25 -5.43
CA ALA A 131 6.18 50.30 -6.54
C ALA A 131 6.16 51.65 -7.27
N GLU A 132 4.97 52.23 -7.48
CA GLU A 132 4.83 53.58 -8.04
C GLU A 132 5.43 54.64 -7.11
N VAL A 133 5.24 54.54 -5.79
CA VAL A 133 5.91 55.42 -4.82
C VAL A 133 7.42 55.29 -4.90
N ARG A 134 7.95 54.06 -4.97
CA ARG A 134 9.40 53.84 -5.14
C ARG A 134 9.93 54.48 -6.41
N LYS A 135 9.18 54.40 -7.51
CA LYS A 135 9.53 55.03 -8.78
C LYS A 135 9.61 56.55 -8.64
N LYS A 136 8.60 57.20 -8.03
CA LYS A 136 8.61 58.64 -7.75
C LYS A 136 9.80 59.04 -6.87
N VAL A 137 10.06 58.30 -5.80
CA VAL A 137 11.21 58.54 -4.90
C VAL A 137 12.54 58.45 -5.65
N ILE A 138 12.71 57.46 -6.53
CA ILE A 138 13.91 57.32 -7.36
C ILE A 138 14.05 58.50 -8.33
N GLU A 139 12.95 58.96 -8.95
CA GLU A 139 12.97 60.13 -9.83
C GLU A 139 13.41 61.39 -9.09
N THR A 140 12.88 61.64 -7.89
CA THR A 140 13.31 62.75 -7.02
C THR A 140 14.79 62.61 -6.61
N LEU A 141 15.22 61.41 -6.19
CA LEU A 141 16.62 61.15 -5.82
C LEU A 141 17.60 61.43 -6.97
N LYS A 142 17.22 61.07 -8.21
CA LYS A 142 18.03 61.38 -9.41
C LYS A 142 18.15 62.88 -9.65
N ALA A 143 17.11 63.65 -9.36
CA ALA A 143 17.10 65.10 -9.57
C ALA A 143 17.82 65.86 -8.45
N GLU A 144 17.63 65.47 -7.19
CA GLU A 144 17.90 66.33 -6.04
C GLU A 144 18.97 65.79 -5.07
N ASN A 145 19.39 64.53 -5.19
CA ASN A 145 20.35 63.92 -4.25
C ASN A 145 21.71 63.65 -4.89
N GLU A 146 22.70 64.49 -4.58
CA GLU A 146 24.07 64.37 -5.12
C GLU A 146 24.74 63.04 -4.80
N ASN A 147 24.49 62.47 -3.61
CA ASN A 147 25.06 61.19 -3.21
C ASN A 147 24.46 60.04 -4.03
N TYR A 148 23.16 60.09 -4.29
CA TYR A 148 22.48 59.15 -5.16
C TYR A 148 22.98 59.26 -6.60
N GLN A 149 23.12 60.47 -7.14
CA GLN A 149 23.67 60.71 -8.48
C GLN A 149 25.10 60.14 -8.61
N LYS A 150 25.96 60.36 -7.60
CA LYS A 150 27.32 59.77 -7.56
C LYS A 150 27.25 58.24 -7.52
N ALA A 151 26.37 57.65 -6.70
CA ALA A 151 26.20 56.20 -6.63
C ALA A 151 25.70 55.61 -7.95
N VAL A 152 24.79 56.28 -8.66
CA VAL A 152 24.31 55.88 -9.99
C VAL A 152 25.45 55.88 -11.00
N LYS A 153 26.27 56.93 -11.04
CA LYS A 153 27.46 57.00 -11.92
C LYS A 153 28.45 55.87 -11.64
N VAL A 154 28.79 55.63 -10.38
CA VAL A 154 29.69 54.52 -9.99
C VAL A 154 29.12 53.17 -10.40
N HIS A 155 27.81 52.97 -10.27
CA HIS A 155 27.15 51.74 -10.72
C HIS A 155 27.17 51.59 -12.26
N GLU A 156 26.93 52.66 -13.01
CA GLU A 156 27.03 52.66 -14.48
C GLU A 156 28.45 52.42 -14.99
N GLU A 157 29.45 53.03 -14.35
CA GLU A 157 30.88 52.84 -14.64
C GLU A 157 31.32 51.40 -14.36
N THR A 158 30.95 50.84 -13.20
CA THR A 158 31.28 49.45 -12.84
C THR A 158 30.59 48.43 -13.75
N LEU A 159 29.35 48.69 -14.18
CA LEU A 159 28.67 47.87 -15.20
C LEU A 159 29.38 47.93 -16.55
N THR A 160 29.84 49.12 -16.94
CA THR A 160 30.60 49.30 -18.19
C THR A 160 31.95 48.60 -18.12
N GLU A 161 32.66 48.73 -17.00
CA GLU A 161 33.92 48.02 -16.70
C GLU A 161 33.72 46.50 -16.76
N GLN A 162 32.63 45.97 -16.16
CA GLN A 162 32.31 44.55 -16.20
C GLN A 162 32.02 44.07 -17.62
N LYS A 163 31.23 44.82 -18.40
CA LYS A 163 30.91 44.47 -19.79
C LYS A 163 32.17 44.44 -20.67
N ALA A 164 33.02 45.46 -20.57
CA ALA A 164 34.28 45.54 -21.30
C ALA A 164 35.24 44.38 -20.96
N ASN A 165 35.16 43.85 -19.74
CA ASN A 165 36.05 42.80 -19.22
C ASN A 165 35.33 41.45 -19.02
N SER A 166 34.37 41.12 -19.89
CA SER A 166 33.59 39.87 -19.83
C SER A 166 34.00 38.79 -20.86
N GLY A 167 35.06 39.04 -21.65
CA GLY A 167 35.51 38.16 -22.73
C GLY A 167 36.12 36.82 -22.29
N SER A 168 36.28 35.89 -23.25
CA SER A 168 36.77 34.52 -23.03
C SER A 168 38.21 34.44 -22.50
N GLY A 169 39.03 35.48 -22.69
CA GLY A 169 40.39 35.59 -22.16
C GLY A 169 40.51 36.11 -20.73
N VAL A 170 39.39 36.48 -20.08
CA VAL A 170 39.41 37.04 -18.72
C VAL A 170 39.35 35.93 -17.67
N SER A 171 40.27 35.99 -16.69
CA SER A 171 40.36 35.00 -15.62
C SER A 171 39.05 34.89 -14.82
N ALA A 172 38.80 33.72 -14.22
CA ALA A 172 37.64 33.52 -13.36
C ALA A 172 37.64 34.46 -12.13
N ASP A 173 38.82 34.73 -11.58
CA ASP A 173 38.96 35.61 -10.41
C ASP A 173 38.68 37.07 -10.76
N THR A 174 39.12 37.54 -11.93
CA THR A 174 38.80 38.88 -12.44
C THR A 174 37.29 39.03 -12.66
N ARG A 175 36.61 38.02 -13.23
CA ARG A 175 35.15 38.04 -13.40
C ARG A 175 34.41 38.10 -12.07
N ARG A 176 34.85 37.33 -11.06
CA ARG A 176 34.29 37.41 -9.69
C ARG A 176 34.51 38.78 -9.05
N ALA A 177 35.70 39.34 -9.19
CA ALA A 177 36.01 40.66 -8.64
C ALA A 177 35.13 41.76 -9.27
N LEU A 178 34.92 41.73 -10.59
CA LEU A 178 34.04 42.68 -11.28
C LEU A 178 32.57 42.49 -10.92
N ALA A 179 32.08 41.24 -10.83
CA ALA A 179 30.73 40.96 -10.37
C ALA A 179 30.50 41.46 -8.93
N LYS A 180 31.50 41.29 -8.06
CA LYS A 180 31.47 41.84 -6.69
C LYS A 180 31.40 43.38 -6.70
N LYS A 181 32.23 44.05 -7.49
CA LYS A 181 32.19 45.52 -7.65
C LYS A 181 30.81 46.02 -8.07
N VAL A 182 30.19 45.39 -9.08
CA VAL A 182 28.84 45.75 -9.55
C VAL A 182 27.80 45.52 -8.45
N SER A 183 27.87 44.39 -7.76
CA SER A 183 27.00 44.10 -6.62
C SER A 183 27.15 45.15 -5.51
N ASP A 184 28.38 45.53 -5.16
CA ASP A 184 28.64 46.49 -4.08
C ASP A 184 28.17 47.91 -4.48
N ALA A 185 28.33 48.29 -5.75
CA ALA A 185 27.78 49.54 -6.29
C ALA A 185 26.25 49.55 -6.30
N ASP A 186 25.60 48.45 -6.71
CA ASP A 186 24.13 48.31 -6.68
C ASP A 186 23.59 48.38 -5.26
N LYS A 187 24.25 47.73 -4.30
CA LYS A 187 23.91 47.79 -2.87
C LYS A 187 24.00 49.22 -2.34
N SER A 188 25.06 49.96 -2.69
CA SER A 188 25.22 51.35 -2.26
C SER A 188 24.06 52.22 -2.75
N ARG A 189 23.71 52.11 -4.04
CA ARG A 189 22.55 52.79 -4.63
C ARG A 189 21.25 52.42 -3.92
N LYS A 190 20.98 51.11 -3.76
CA LYS A 190 19.75 50.62 -3.11
C LYS A 190 19.65 51.04 -1.65
N THR A 191 20.76 51.09 -0.92
CA THR A 191 20.77 51.56 0.48
C THR A 191 20.23 52.98 0.58
N ILE A 192 20.61 53.87 -0.34
CA ILE A 192 20.09 55.24 -0.37
C ILE A 192 18.59 55.25 -0.69
N GLU A 193 18.14 54.46 -1.66
CA GLU A 193 16.71 54.32 -1.99
C GLU A 193 15.91 53.81 -0.79
N ASP A 194 16.38 52.76 -0.13
CA ASP A 194 15.68 52.10 0.95
C ASP A 194 15.61 52.99 2.20
N VAL A 195 16.66 53.79 2.48
CA VAL A 195 16.62 54.80 3.56
C VAL A 195 15.57 55.87 3.28
N VAL A 196 15.52 56.42 2.06
CA VAL A 196 14.52 57.44 1.73
C VAL A 196 13.11 56.87 1.67
N MET A 197 12.94 55.64 1.16
CA MET A 197 11.68 54.91 1.21
C MET A 197 11.24 54.63 2.64
N ALA A 198 12.18 54.33 3.55
CA ALA A 198 11.89 54.11 4.96
C ALA A 198 11.47 55.40 5.68
N ASP A 199 11.80 56.58 5.16
CA ASP A 199 11.40 57.88 5.71
C ASP A 199 10.18 58.51 5.04
N ASN A 200 9.88 58.10 3.80
CA ASN A 200 8.73 58.58 3.03
C ASN A 200 7.39 58.19 3.70
N SER A 201 6.52 59.18 3.95
CA SER A 201 5.26 58.97 4.67
C SER A 201 4.26 58.09 3.89
N GLU A 202 4.15 58.28 2.57
CA GLU A 202 3.28 57.47 1.70
C GLU A 202 3.74 56.01 1.69
N ALA A 203 5.05 55.77 1.58
CA ALA A 203 5.64 54.43 1.66
C ALA A 203 5.44 53.79 3.05
N LYS A 204 5.53 54.55 4.14
CA LYS A 204 5.25 54.05 5.51
C LYS A 204 3.80 53.59 5.65
N GLU A 205 2.86 54.42 5.21
CA GLU A 205 1.43 54.10 5.25
C GLU A 205 1.09 52.88 4.38
N LEU A 206 1.63 52.81 3.16
CA LEU A 206 1.44 51.66 2.27
C LEU A 206 2.05 50.38 2.86
N ASN A 207 3.24 50.45 3.47
CA ASN A 207 3.82 49.29 4.14
C ASN A 207 2.97 48.80 5.32
N GLN A 208 2.32 49.71 6.06
CA GLN A 208 1.38 49.33 7.11
C GLN A 208 0.14 48.65 6.53
N LYS A 209 -0.47 49.20 5.49
CA LYS A 209 -1.60 48.58 4.77
C LYS A 209 -1.23 47.21 4.18
N ILE A 210 0.00 47.06 3.66
CA ILE A 210 0.50 45.77 3.14
C ILE A 210 0.62 44.74 4.27
N LYS A 211 1.04 45.13 5.48
CA LYS A 211 1.08 44.22 6.63
C LYS A 211 -0.33 43.75 7.01
N GLU A 212 -1.29 44.66 7.04
CA GLU A 212 -2.70 44.37 7.31
C GLU A 212 -3.29 43.45 6.23
N ALA A 213 -3.12 43.79 4.95
CA ALA A 213 -3.56 42.96 3.82
C ALA A 213 -2.87 41.57 3.78
N THR A 214 -1.62 41.49 4.24
CA THR A 214 -0.91 40.19 4.38
C THR A 214 -1.54 39.35 5.50
N ALA A 215 -1.92 39.96 6.61
CA ALA A 215 -2.63 39.28 7.68
C ALA A 215 -4.04 38.81 7.23
N GLU A 216 -4.77 39.66 6.48
CA GLU A 216 -6.05 39.30 5.87
C GLU A 216 -5.91 38.13 4.88
N LEU A 217 -4.89 38.13 4.03
CA LEU A 217 -4.59 37.00 3.14
C LEU A 217 -4.27 35.73 3.92
N GLY A 218 -3.58 35.84 5.06
CA GLY A 218 -3.35 34.73 5.99
C GLY A 218 -4.65 34.18 6.57
N ALA A 219 -5.55 35.05 7.03
CA ALA A 219 -6.86 34.66 7.54
C ALA A 219 -7.74 34.02 6.45
N ALA A 220 -7.78 34.58 5.23
CA ALA A 220 -8.50 34.01 4.10
C ALA A 220 -7.94 32.65 3.68
N SER A 221 -6.61 32.47 3.75
CA SER A 221 -5.96 31.19 3.49
C SER A 221 -6.30 30.16 4.56
N LYS A 222 -6.44 30.58 5.82
CA LYS A 222 -6.92 29.70 6.90
C LYS A 222 -8.38 29.27 6.67
N LYS A 223 -9.26 30.20 6.32
CA LYS A 223 -10.66 29.90 5.97
C LYS A 223 -10.77 28.94 4.79
N LYS A 224 -9.89 29.05 3.78
CA LYS A 224 -9.79 28.06 2.70
C LYS A 224 -9.50 26.66 3.25
N ALA A 225 -8.54 26.52 4.16
CA ALA A 225 -8.22 25.21 4.75
C ALA A 225 -9.39 24.66 5.58
N GLU A 226 -10.01 25.51 6.41
CA GLU A 226 -11.19 25.16 7.21
C GLU A 226 -12.38 24.75 6.33
N ALA A 227 -12.60 25.42 5.18
CA ALA A 227 -13.65 25.06 4.22
C ALA A 227 -13.44 23.67 3.61
N ILE A 228 -12.20 23.30 3.28
CA ILE A 228 -11.88 21.94 2.80
C ILE A 228 -12.11 20.91 3.91
N GLU A 229 -11.68 21.21 5.14
CA GLU A 229 -11.79 20.26 6.25
C GLU A 229 -13.24 20.01 6.67
N SER A 230 -14.04 21.07 6.67
CA SER A 230 -15.46 21.03 7.04
C SER A 230 -16.39 20.66 5.88
N ASP A 231 -15.86 20.41 4.67
CA ASP A 231 -16.67 20.07 3.52
C ASP A 231 -17.50 18.79 3.77
N PRO A 232 -18.84 18.86 3.73
CA PRO A 232 -19.70 17.75 4.11
C PRO A 232 -19.63 16.59 3.10
N THR A 233 -19.38 16.89 1.82
CA THR A 233 -19.29 15.86 0.77
C THR A 233 -18.01 15.05 0.90
N LEU A 234 -16.88 15.71 1.16
CA LEU A 234 -15.59 15.12 1.45
C LEU A 234 -15.61 14.34 2.75
N SER A 235 -16.25 14.88 3.80
CA SER A 235 -16.41 14.18 5.08
C SER A 235 -17.22 12.88 4.91
N SER A 236 -18.37 12.95 4.23
CA SER A 236 -19.17 11.77 3.89
C SER A 236 -18.38 10.74 3.07
N ALA A 237 -17.68 11.18 2.03
CA ALA A 237 -16.86 10.30 1.18
C ALA A 237 -15.71 9.64 1.95
N LYS A 238 -15.07 10.35 2.90
CA LYS A 238 -14.05 9.76 3.79
C LYS A 238 -14.63 8.63 4.64
N VAL A 239 -15.81 8.84 5.22
CA VAL A 239 -16.49 7.82 6.04
C VAL A 239 -16.89 6.62 5.19
N ALA A 240 -17.47 6.83 4.01
CA ALA A 240 -17.83 5.75 3.08
C ALA A 240 -16.61 4.95 2.63
N PHE A 241 -15.50 5.63 2.31
CA PHE A 241 -14.23 4.99 1.99
C PHE A 241 -13.71 4.13 3.16
N GLN A 242 -13.66 4.69 4.37
CA GLN A 242 -13.20 3.97 5.57
C GLN A 242 -14.01 2.71 5.83
N ARG A 243 -15.35 2.80 5.78
CA ARG A 243 -16.24 1.65 5.95
C ARG A 243 -15.98 0.58 4.89
N SER A 244 -15.96 0.96 3.60
CA SER A 244 -15.72 0.01 2.51
C SER A 244 -14.34 -0.64 2.56
N ARG A 245 -13.31 0.05 3.06
CA ARG A 245 -11.97 -0.50 3.27
C ARG A 245 -11.99 -1.59 4.34
N ASP A 246 -12.68 -1.32 5.45
CA ASP A 246 -12.77 -2.27 6.56
C ASP A 246 -13.61 -3.50 6.17
N ASP A 247 -14.69 -3.29 5.42
CA ASP A 247 -15.50 -4.36 4.83
C ASP A 247 -14.68 -5.19 3.83
N LEU A 248 -13.88 -4.55 2.96
CA LEU A 248 -13.01 -5.25 2.01
C LEU A 248 -11.96 -6.11 2.72
N LYS A 249 -11.35 -5.57 3.79
CA LYS A 249 -10.39 -6.30 4.60
C LYS A 249 -11.02 -7.55 5.23
N LYS A 250 -12.24 -7.41 5.75
CA LYS A 250 -12.99 -8.53 6.33
C LYS A 250 -13.36 -9.57 5.27
N ALA A 251 -13.96 -9.15 4.15
CA ALA A 251 -14.34 -10.05 3.06
C ALA A 251 -13.14 -10.79 2.48
N LYS A 252 -11.96 -10.14 2.42
CA LYS A 252 -10.72 -10.77 1.97
C LYS A 252 -10.24 -11.84 2.96
N ALA A 253 -10.30 -11.56 4.26
CA ALA A 253 -9.97 -12.55 5.29
C ALA A 253 -10.91 -13.77 5.23
N ASP A 254 -12.22 -13.53 5.07
CA ASP A 254 -13.22 -14.60 4.91
C ASP A 254 -12.92 -15.45 3.66
N LEU A 255 -12.55 -14.82 2.54
CA LEU A 255 -12.18 -15.52 1.30
C LEU A 255 -10.94 -16.38 1.46
N ASP A 256 -9.91 -15.86 2.12
CA ASP A 256 -8.66 -16.58 2.36
C ASP A 256 -8.89 -17.78 3.28
N GLN A 257 -9.76 -17.62 4.30
CA GLN A 257 -10.17 -18.72 5.16
C GLN A 257 -10.94 -19.80 4.38
N ALA A 258 -12.00 -19.43 3.67
CA ALA A 258 -12.84 -20.39 2.95
C ALA A 258 -12.06 -21.13 1.84
N SER A 259 -11.23 -20.40 1.09
CA SER A 259 -10.35 -21.00 0.08
C SER A 259 -9.30 -21.91 0.72
N GLY A 260 -8.76 -21.53 1.87
CA GLY A 260 -7.83 -22.34 2.65
C GLY A 260 -8.46 -23.64 3.15
N GLU A 261 -9.69 -23.59 3.67
CA GLU A 261 -10.46 -24.76 4.11
C GLU A 261 -10.69 -25.74 2.95
N ALA A 262 -11.19 -25.27 1.81
CA ALA A 262 -11.41 -26.09 0.62
C ALA A 262 -10.11 -26.76 0.12
N ASN A 263 -8.99 -26.04 0.12
CA ASN A 263 -7.68 -26.58 -0.27
C ASN A 263 -7.13 -27.62 0.71
N ARG A 264 -7.38 -27.45 2.02
CA ARG A 264 -7.00 -28.45 3.04
C ARG A 264 -7.80 -29.75 2.86
N ILE A 265 -9.12 -29.65 2.66
CA ILE A 265 -9.97 -30.83 2.42
C ILE A 265 -9.52 -31.55 1.15
N ARG A 266 -9.29 -30.81 0.05
CA ARG A 266 -8.77 -31.39 -1.20
C ARG A 266 -7.45 -32.13 -0.99
N SER A 267 -6.52 -31.53 -0.24
CA SER A 267 -5.23 -32.16 0.07
C SER A 267 -5.39 -33.44 0.90
N ALA A 268 -6.30 -33.44 1.88
CA ALA A 268 -6.61 -34.63 2.68
C ALA A 268 -7.22 -35.75 1.82
N MET A 269 -8.15 -35.42 0.91
CA MET A 269 -8.72 -36.39 -0.03
C MET A 269 -7.66 -37.00 -0.97
N LEU A 270 -6.71 -36.19 -1.45
CA LEU A 270 -5.59 -36.69 -2.27
C LEU A 270 -4.71 -37.65 -1.46
N ALA A 271 -4.43 -37.32 -0.19
CA ALA A 271 -3.67 -38.21 0.70
C ALA A 271 -4.38 -39.55 0.92
N LEU A 272 -5.69 -39.54 1.20
CA LEU A 272 -6.51 -40.75 1.33
C LEU A 272 -6.55 -41.56 0.03
N THR A 273 -6.64 -40.89 -1.12
CA THR A 273 -6.59 -41.55 -2.44
C THR A 273 -5.27 -42.26 -2.64
N ASN A 274 -4.15 -41.61 -2.34
CA ASN A 274 -2.81 -42.21 -2.43
C ASN A 274 -2.64 -43.38 -1.45
N GLN A 275 -3.18 -43.26 -0.24
CA GLN A 275 -3.17 -44.35 0.76
C GLN A 275 -3.96 -45.57 0.26
N ARG A 276 -5.15 -45.35 -0.30
CA ARG A 276 -5.97 -46.42 -0.90
C ARG A 276 -5.22 -47.14 -2.02
N VAL A 277 -4.60 -46.39 -2.95
CA VAL A 277 -3.81 -46.95 -4.05
C VAL A 277 -2.62 -47.76 -3.53
N SER A 278 -1.94 -47.27 -2.49
CA SER A 278 -0.83 -48.00 -1.86
C SER A 278 -1.27 -49.35 -1.27
N ILE A 279 -2.38 -49.36 -0.52
CA ILE A 279 -2.93 -50.60 0.06
C ILE A 279 -3.39 -51.56 -1.05
N GLN A 280 -4.03 -51.06 -2.10
CA GLN A 280 -4.42 -51.88 -3.26
C GLN A 280 -3.20 -52.51 -3.95
N ASN A 281 -2.13 -51.75 -4.14
CA ASN A 281 -0.88 -52.25 -4.73
C ASN A 281 -0.23 -53.33 -3.85
N GLN A 282 -0.21 -53.14 -2.52
CA GLN A 282 0.28 -54.15 -1.57
C GLN A 282 -0.57 -55.42 -1.60
N GLN A 283 -1.89 -55.28 -1.65
CA GLN A 283 -2.81 -56.41 -1.76
C GLN A 283 -2.57 -57.23 -3.04
N GLN A 284 -2.40 -56.57 -4.19
CA GLN A 284 -2.08 -57.23 -5.46
C GLN A 284 -0.72 -57.93 -5.42
N GLN A 285 0.30 -57.32 -4.81
CA GLN A 285 1.62 -57.96 -4.66
C GLN A 285 1.53 -59.24 -3.82
N GLN A 286 0.81 -59.21 -2.70
CA GLN A 286 0.62 -60.40 -1.86
C GLN A 286 -0.15 -61.51 -2.59
N GLN A 287 -1.18 -61.17 -3.38
CA GLN A 287 -1.90 -62.15 -4.20
C GLN A 287 -0.99 -62.81 -5.25
N ARG A 288 -0.11 -62.04 -5.91
CA ARG A 288 0.87 -62.59 -6.87
C ARG A 288 1.88 -63.52 -6.20
N GLN A 289 2.37 -63.18 -5.00
CA GLN A 289 3.30 -64.04 -4.26
C GLN A 289 2.65 -65.35 -3.79
N GLN A 290 1.38 -65.32 -3.38
CA GLN A 290 0.63 -66.54 -3.03
C GLN A 290 0.38 -67.45 -4.25
N GLN A 291 0.12 -66.87 -5.43
CA GLN A 291 -0.01 -67.65 -6.67
C GLN A 291 1.32 -68.26 -7.13
N GLN A 292 2.45 -67.56 -6.96
CA GLN A 292 3.78 -68.11 -7.29
C GLN A 292 4.22 -69.25 -6.35
N GLN A 293 3.79 -69.24 -5.07
CA GLN A 293 4.08 -70.35 -4.15
C GLN A 293 3.24 -71.60 -4.43
N GLN A 294 2.03 -71.46 -4.99
CA GLN A 294 1.24 -72.61 -5.45
C GLN A 294 1.69 -73.13 -6.83
N GLY A 295 2.33 -72.30 -7.65
CA GLY A 295 2.81 -72.65 -8.99
C GLY A 295 4.15 -73.39 -9.05
N ASN A 296 4.96 -73.40 -7.98
CA ASN A 296 6.27 -74.09 -7.94
C ASN A 296 6.24 -75.45 -7.21
N GLY A 297 5.06 -75.99 -6.91
CA GLY A 297 4.87 -77.24 -6.15
C GLY A 297 4.75 -78.53 -6.96
N TYR A 298 4.89 -78.50 -8.30
CA TYR A 298 4.91 -79.70 -9.14
C TYR A 298 6.10 -79.64 -10.09
N GLY A 299 7.25 -80.13 -9.63
CA GLY A 299 8.47 -80.13 -10.44
C GLY A 299 9.73 -80.61 -9.71
N ARG A 300 9.64 -81.69 -8.93
CA ARG A 300 10.68 -82.71 -8.73
C ARG A 300 10.17 -83.82 -7.81
#